data_AF-A0A353B4M8-F1
#
_entry.id   AF-A0A353B4M8-F1
#
_cell.length_a   1.000
_cell.length_b   1.000
_cell.length_c   1.000
_cell.angle_alpha   90.00
_cell.angle_beta   90.00
_cell.angle_gamma   90.00
#
_symmetry.space_group_name_H-M   'P 1'
#
loop_
_entity.id
_entity.type
_entity.pdbx_description
1 polymer ?
#
loop_
_entity_poly.entity_id
_entity_poly.type
_entity_poly.pdbx_seq_one_letter_code
_entity_poly.pdbx_strand_id
1 'polypeptide(L)'
;MSNSSRPSSGSGLTRRIYSAVATTFGDESHLLPQIESACKQYETDLEHVSLGRHFDALLIAVVGAKGQGKTWVVRQFLKDPQISMSLPSGDLQSDATLDLTWIGPKPPSQINEQHERYVAIATDKMVDIGRSYTLLDTPGVTDGNRDAAELAKSALALAPIKLLVIAR
;
A
#
# COMPACT_ATOMS: atom_id res chain seq x y z
N MET A 1 -17.05 -29.11 -21.38
CA MET A 1 -17.65 -28.31 -20.30
C MET A 1 -16.80 -28.52 -19.05
N SER A 2 -15.80 -27.67 -18.86
CA SER A 2 -14.91 -27.67 -17.70
C SER A 2 -15.47 -26.68 -16.69
N ASN A 3 -15.91 -27.18 -15.54
CA ASN A 3 -16.51 -26.39 -14.47
C ASN A 3 -15.37 -25.86 -13.58
N SER A 4 -14.79 -24.71 -13.95
CA SER A 4 -13.80 -24.01 -13.13
C SER A 4 -14.52 -23.39 -11.92
N SER A 5 -14.36 -24.04 -10.77
CA SER A 5 -14.87 -23.59 -9.48
C SER A 5 -14.17 -22.29 -9.07
N ARG A 6 -14.83 -21.15 -9.29
CA ARG A 6 -14.39 -19.85 -8.77
C ARG A 6 -14.27 -19.92 -7.24
N PRO A 7 -13.14 -19.51 -6.65
CA PRO A 7 -13.00 -19.45 -5.19
C PRO A 7 -13.97 -18.41 -4.63
N SER A 8 -15.04 -18.87 -3.98
CA SER A 8 -16.13 -18.03 -3.46
C SER A 8 -15.81 -17.34 -2.13
N SER A 9 -14.69 -17.68 -1.48
CA SER A 9 -14.39 -17.33 -0.08
C SER A 9 -13.28 -16.29 0.16
N GLY A 10 -12.78 -15.60 -0.88
CA GLY A 10 -11.79 -14.51 -0.69
C GLY A 10 -12.41 -13.17 -0.32
N SER A 11 -11.66 -12.30 0.37
CA SER A 11 -12.05 -10.90 0.61
C SER A 11 -12.36 -10.16 -0.70
N GLY A 12 -13.06 -9.01 -0.59
CA GLY A 12 -13.41 -8.17 -1.75
C GLY A 12 -12.20 -7.82 -2.63
N LEU A 13 -11.02 -7.64 -2.02
CA LEU A 13 -9.76 -7.38 -2.74
C LEU A 13 -9.29 -8.62 -3.51
N THR A 14 -9.20 -9.78 -2.84
CA THR A 14 -8.78 -11.06 -3.46
C THR A 14 -9.62 -11.39 -4.70
N ARG A 15 -10.95 -11.20 -4.61
CA ARG A 15 -11.85 -11.42 -5.76
C ARG A 15 -11.57 -10.46 -6.93
N ARG A 16 -11.27 -9.18 -6.64
CA ARG A 16 -10.92 -8.19 -7.66
C ARG A 16 -9.57 -8.50 -8.31
N ILE A 17 -8.57 -8.97 -7.54
CA ILE A 17 -7.28 -9.42 -8.07
C ILE A 17 -7.49 -10.54 -9.09
N TYR A 18 -8.25 -11.59 -8.75
CA TYR A 18 -8.54 -12.66 -9.71
C TYR A 18 -9.23 -12.17 -10.97
N SER A 19 -10.20 -11.26 -10.81
CA SER A 19 -10.94 -10.72 -11.94
C SER A 19 -10.04 -9.87 -12.86
N ALA A 20 -9.14 -9.07 -12.27
CA ALA A 20 -8.17 -8.29 -13.02
C ALA A 20 -7.18 -9.18 -13.78
N VAL A 21 -6.67 -10.22 -13.12
CA VAL A 21 -5.72 -11.17 -13.72
C VAL A 21 -6.35 -11.94 -14.87
N ALA A 22 -7.57 -12.47 -14.68
CA ALA A 22 -8.31 -13.14 -15.74
C ALA A 22 -8.56 -12.19 -16.94
N THR A 23 -8.90 -10.93 -16.66
CA THR A 23 -9.13 -9.93 -17.71
C THR A 23 -7.84 -9.57 -18.47
N THR A 24 -6.70 -9.46 -17.78
CA THR A 24 -5.42 -9.03 -18.37
C THR A 24 -4.66 -10.17 -19.04
N PHE A 25 -4.68 -11.37 -18.47
CA PHE A 25 -3.84 -12.50 -18.88
C PHE A 25 -4.62 -13.71 -19.41
N GLY A 26 -5.96 -13.70 -19.35
CA GLY A 26 -6.82 -14.82 -19.72
C GLY A 26 -6.95 -15.89 -18.62
N ASP A 27 -7.99 -16.71 -18.73
CA ASP A 27 -8.36 -17.73 -17.73
C ASP A 27 -7.38 -18.93 -17.65
N GLU A 28 -6.45 -19.06 -18.61
CA GLU A 28 -5.50 -20.17 -18.69
C GLU A 28 -4.07 -19.78 -18.29
N SER A 29 -3.88 -18.59 -17.69
CA SER A 29 -2.56 -18.13 -17.31
C SER A 29 -1.91 -19.02 -16.25
N HIS A 30 -0.69 -19.48 -16.50
CA HIS A 30 0.16 -20.19 -15.53
C HIS A 30 0.48 -19.37 -14.26
N LEU A 31 0.13 -18.08 -14.25
CA LEU A 31 0.26 -17.19 -13.10
C LEU A 31 -0.87 -17.41 -12.08
N LEU A 32 -2.02 -17.97 -12.49
CA LEU A 32 -3.19 -18.11 -11.60
C LEU A 32 -2.87 -18.86 -10.31
N PRO A 33 -2.20 -20.03 -10.30
CA PRO A 33 -1.85 -20.71 -9.06
C PRO A 33 -0.91 -19.91 -8.15
N GLN A 34 0.02 -19.14 -8.73
CA GLN A 34 0.94 -18.29 -7.97
C GLN A 34 0.19 -17.14 -7.31
N ILE A 35 -0.75 -16.53 -8.03
CA ILE A 35 -1.62 -15.48 -7.55
C ILE A 35 -2.58 -16.02 -6.48
N GLU A 36 -3.09 -17.24 -6.64
CA GLU A 36 -3.90 -17.90 -5.62
C GLU A 36 -3.14 -18.10 -4.32
N SER A 37 -1.91 -18.59 -4.42
CA SER A 37 -1.02 -18.77 -3.28
C SER A 37 -0.73 -17.44 -2.59
N ALA A 38 -0.42 -16.38 -3.37
CA ALA A 38 -0.17 -15.05 -2.85
C ALA A 38 -1.41 -14.45 -2.15
N CYS A 39 -2.61 -14.64 -2.72
CA CYS A 39 -3.85 -14.19 -2.10
C CYS A 39 -4.14 -14.93 -0.79
N LYS A 40 -3.88 -16.24 -0.73
CA LYS A 40 -4.02 -17.02 0.51
C LYS A 40 -3.04 -16.55 1.59
N GLN A 41 -1.77 -16.36 1.23
CA GLN A 41 -0.77 -15.84 2.15
C GLN A 41 -1.16 -14.46 2.69
N TYR A 42 -1.69 -13.60 1.81
CA TYR A 42 -2.20 -12.28 2.19
C TYR A 42 -3.33 -12.34 3.23
N GLU A 43 -4.31 -13.24 3.07
CA GLU A 43 -5.39 -13.38 4.06
C GLU A 43 -4.84 -13.86 5.42
N THR A 44 -3.89 -14.81 5.42
CA THR A 44 -3.18 -15.25 6.63
C THR A 44 -2.39 -14.11 7.30
N ASP A 45 -1.68 -13.31 6.50
CA ASP A 45 -0.88 -12.19 7.01
C ASP A 45 -1.78 -11.11 7.63
N LEU A 46 -2.97 -10.89 7.09
CA LEU A 46 -3.95 -9.96 7.67
C LEU A 46 -4.45 -10.40 9.04
N GLU A 47 -4.70 -11.70 9.23
CA GLU A 47 -5.10 -12.25 10.53
C GLU A 47 -4.00 -11.98 11.58
N HIS A 48 -2.73 -12.12 11.18
CA HIS A 48 -1.58 -11.86 12.06
C HIS A 48 -1.33 -10.37 12.32
N VAL A 49 -1.43 -9.51 11.30
CA VAL A 49 -1.19 -8.05 11.42
C VAL A 49 -2.25 -7.36 12.27
N SER A 50 -3.49 -7.86 12.26
CA SER A 50 -4.58 -7.33 13.09
C SER A 50 -4.26 -7.37 14.60
N LEU A 51 -3.36 -8.28 15.03
CA LEU A 51 -2.94 -8.42 16.42
C LEU A 51 -1.82 -7.46 16.84
N GLY A 52 -1.08 -6.86 15.89
CA GLY A 52 0.17 -6.15 16.16
C GLY A 52 0.04 -4.64 16.42
N ARG A 53 -0.95 -3.95 15.81
CA ARG A 53 -1.12 -2.47 15.92
C ARG A 53 -2.56 -1.94 15.83
N HIS A 54 -3.61 -2.74 16.05
CA HIS A 54 -5.02 -2.29 15.96
C HIS A 54 -5.36 -1.57 14.63
N PHE A 55 -4.75 -1.99 13.52
CA PHE A 55 -5.08 -1.44 12.21
C PHE A 55 -6.41 -2.03 11.73
N ASP A 56 -7.49 -1.25 11.85
CA ASP A 56 -8.81 -1.60 11.27
C ASP A 56 -8.84 -1.51 9.73
N ALA A 57 -7.73 -1.13 9.10
CA ALA A 57 -7.62 -0.91 7.66
C ALA A 57 -6.37 -1.61 7.10
N LEU A 58 -6.46 -2.06 5.85
CA LEU A 58 -5.34 -2.66 5.13
C LEU A 58 -4.20 -1.65 4.96
N LEU A 59 -2.97 -2.01 5.35
CA LEU A 59 -1.80 -1.17 5.13
C LEU A 59 -1.09 -1.54 3.81
N ILE A 60 -0.93 -0.56 2.92
CA ILE A 60 -0.19 -0.69 1.66
C ILE A 60 1.03 0.23 1.72
N ALA A 61 2.22 -0.34 1.80
CA ALA A 61 3.45 0.44 1.80
C ALA A 61 4.00 0.64 0.39
N VAL A 62 4.33 1.88 0.04
CA VAL A 62 4.96 2.24 -1.23
C VAL A 62 6.44 2.45 -0.99
N VAL A 63 7.28 1.60 -1.60
CA VAL A 63 8.72 1.51 -1.35
C VAL A 63 9.55 1.69 -2.61
N GLY A 64 10.80 2.10 -2.46
CA GLY A 64 11.70 2.37 -3.59
C GLY A 64 12.69 3.49 -3.26
N ALA A 65 13.75 3.60 -4.08
CA ALA A 65 14.78 4.60 -3.90
C ALA A 65 14.24 6.05 -3.99
N LYS A 66 15.05 7.03 -3.58
CA LYS A 66 14.72 8.45 -3.75
C LYS A 66 14.54 8.77 -5.24
N GLY A 67 13.58 9.63 -5.57
CA GLY A 67 13.31 10.07 -6.95
C GLY A 67 12.63 9.04 -7.86
N GLN A 68 12.18 7.90 -7.33
CA GLN A 68 11.55 6.83 -8.15
C GLN A 68 10.05 7.06 -8.40
N GLY A 69 9.45 8.15 -7.91
CA GLY A 69 8.02 8.44 -8.12
C GLY A 69 7.06 7.76 -7.12
N LYS A 70 7.50 7.42 -5.90
CA LYS A 70 6.63 6.83 -4.86
C LYS A 70 5.40 7.68 -4.56
N THR A 71 5.61 8.96 -4.27
CA THR A 71 4.50 9.91 -4.06
C THR A 71 3.61 10.04 -5.29
N TRP A 72 4.17 9.97 -6.51
CA TRP A 72 3.36 9.96 -7.73
C TRP A 72 2.43 8.75 -7.79
N VAL A 73 2.92 7.55 -7.41
CA VAL A 73 2.10 6.34 -7.33
C VAL A 73 1.01 6.49 -6.28
N VAL A 74 1.35 6.99 -5.09
CA VAL A 74 0.38 7.29 -4.01
C VAL A 74 -0.73 8.22 -4.50
N ARG A 75 -0.38 9.27 -5.25
CA ARG A 75 -1.35 10.20 -5.86
C ARG A 75 -2.36 9.51 -6.79
N GLN A 76 -2.01 8.39 -7.42
CA GLN A 76 -2.92 7.64 -8.30
C GLN A 76 -4.03 6.90 -7.52
N PHE A 77 -3.85 6.68 -6.21
CA PHE A 77 -4.88 6.10 -5.35
C PHE A 77 -5.90 7.14 -4.87
N LEU A 78 -5.71 8.43 -5.19
CA LEU A 78 -6.58 9.51 -4.77
C LEU A 78 -7.46 9.97 -5.92
N LYS A 79 -8.76 10.09 -5.66
CA LYS A 79 -9.75 10.57 -6.64
C LYS A 79 -9.82 12.09 -6.71
N ASP A 80 -9.42 12.77 -5.65
CA ASP A 80 -9.47 14.23 -5.55
C ASP A 80 -8.13 14.86 -5.97
N PRO A 81 -8.07 15.62 -7.08
CA PRO A 81 -6.86 16.28 -7.54
C PRO A 81 -6.29 17.29 -6.54
N GLN A 82 -7.13 17.97 -5.76
CA GLN A 82 -6.67 18.96 -4.78
C GLN A 82 -5.90 18.30 -3.64
N ILE A 83 -6.42 17.18 -3.13
CA ILE A 83 -5.74 16.39 -2.10
C ILE A 83 -4.46 15.79 -2.66
N SER A 84 -4.51 15.28 -3.89
CA SER A 84 -3.35 14.73 -4.60
C SER A 84 -2.20 15.73 -4.74
N MET A 85 -2.50 16.98 -5.10
CA MET A 85 -1.51 18.07 -5.20
C MET A 85 -0.97 18.53 -3.84
N SER A 86 -1.70 18.31 -2.75
CA SER A 86 -1.26 18.69 -1.40
C SER A 86 -0.19 17.76 -0.81
N LEU A 87 -0.01 16.56 -1.40
CA LEU A 87 1.06 15.65 -0.98
C LEU A 87 2.41 16.17 -1.48
N PRO A 88 3.42 16.33 -0.60
CA PRO A 88 4.73 16.83 -1.00
C PRO A 88 5.42 15.83 -1.94
N SER A 89 5.75 16.25 -3.17
CA SER A 89 6.58 15.45 -4.09
C SER A 89 8.05 15.74 -3.82
N GLY A 90 8.81 14.73 -3.40
CA GLY A 90 10.23 14.84 -3.05
C GLY A 90 11.21 15.13 -4.20
N ASP A 91 10.77 15.87 -5.22
CA ASP A 91 11.56 16.31 -6.39
C ASP A 91 12.36 17.60 -6.11
N LEU A 92 11.95 18.41 -5.13
CA LEU A 92 12.72 19.57 -4.70
C LEU A 92 13.78 19.10 -3.70
N GLN A 93 15.07 19.37 -3.99
CA GLN A 93 16.21 18.93 -3.17
C GLN A 93 16.16 19.36 -1.70
N SER A 94 15.29 20.31 -1.32
CA SER A 94 15.03 20.75 0.06
C SER A 94 13.87 20.01 0.76
N ASP A 95 13.09 19.21 0.04
CA ASP A 95 11.82 18.58 0.45
C ASP A 95 11.84 17.06 0.22
N ALA A 96 13.02 16.43 0.33
CA ALA A 96 13.05 14.97 0.38
C ALA A 96 12.10 14.53 1.50
N THR A 97 11.18 13.60 1.21
CA THR A 97 10.36 12.93 2.22
C THR A 97 11.32 12.29 3.22
N LEU A 98 11.67 13.03 4.28
CA LEU A 98 12.46 12.55 5.41
C LEU A 98 11.57 11.72 6.35
N ASP A 99 10.28 12.03 6.33
CA ASP A 99 9.27 11.48 7.22
C ASP A 99 8.37 10.48 6.51
N LEU A 100 8.00 9.41 7.21
CA LEU A 100 6.98 8.47 6.74
C LEU A 100 5.63 9.17 6.66
N THR A 101 4.93 9.06 5.54
CA THR A 101 3.61 9.68 5.39
C THR A 101 2.51 8.63 5.34
N TRP A 102 1.65 8.63 6.35
CA TRP A 102 0.44 7.83 6.47
C TRP A 102 -0.72 8.55 5.81
N ILE A 103 -1.42 7.89 4.89
CA ILE A 103 -2.45 8.52 4.06
C ILE A 103 -3.68 7.62 4.02
N GLY A 104 -4.78 8.05 4.63
CA GLY A 104 -5.99 7.24 4.68
C GLY A 104 -7.04 7.72 5.69
N PRO A 105 -8.13 6.97 5.87
CA PRO A 105 -9.30 7.39 6.63
C PRO A 105 -9.12 7.32 8.14
N LYS A 106 -8.14 6.53 8.63
CA LYS A 106 -7.80 6.41 10.04
C LYS A 106 -6.28 6.49 10.22
N PRO A 107 -5.79 7.20 11.25
CA PRO A 107 -4.37 7.21 11.59
C PRO A 107 -3.94 5.87 12.22
N PRO A 108 -2.64 5.50 12.15
CA PRO A 108 -2.08 4.48 13.02
C PRO A 108 -2.22 4.87 14.50
N SER A 109 -2.24 3.87 15.39
CA SER A 109 -2.02 4.11 16.81
C SER A 109 -0.59 4.64 17.03
N GLN A 110 -0.44 5.72 17.80
CA GLN A 110 0.84 6.30 18.22
C GLN A 110 1.74 6.75 17.06
N ILE A 111 1.39 7.88 16.43
CA ILE A 111 2.25 8.56 15.45
C ILE A 111 3.43 9.20 16.18
N ASN A 112 4.65 8.94 15.71
CA ASN A 112 5.83 9.71 16.08
C ASN A 112 5.88 11.01 15.26
N GLU A 113 5.34 12.10 15.81
CA GLU A 113 5.25 13.39 15.12
C GLU A 113 6.60 13.98 14.65
N GLN A 114 7.73 13.46 15.15
CA GLN A 114 9.07 13.90 14.71
C GLN A 114 9.50 13.30 13.37
N HIS A 115 8.94 12.15 12.99
CA HIS A 115 9.40 11.36 11.84
C HIS A 115 8.24 10.79 11.00
N GLU A 116 7.00 11.06 11.40
CA GLU A 116 5.80 10.54 10.78
C GLU A 116 4.77 11.65 10.61
N ARG A 117 4.18 11.71 9.42
CA ARG A 117 3.07 12.61 9.09
C ARG A 117 1.82 11.79 8.80
N TYR A 118 0.67 12.31 9.18
CA TYR A 118 -0.62 11.74 8.80
C TYR A 118 -1.43 12.71 7.95
N VAL A 119 -2.02 12.19 6.87
CA VAL A 119 -2.92 12.89 5.97
C VAL A 119 -4.26 12.14 5.98
N ALA A 120 -5.26 12.78 6.60
CA ALA A 120 -6.61 12.22 6.66
C ALA A 120 -7.30 12.32 5.30
N ILE A 121 -7.74 11.18 4.77
CA ILE A 121 -8.49 11.11 3.51
C ILE A 121 -9.68 10.18 3.69
N ALA A 122 -10.88 10.69 3.41
CA ALA A 122 -12.10 9.89 3.47
C ALA A 122 -12.08 8.76 2.42
N THR A 123 -12.63 7.60 2.76
CA THR A 123 -12.60 6.39 1.91
C THR A 123 -13.23 6.61 0.53
N ASP A 124 -14.26 7.46 0.43
CA ASP A 124 -14.93 7.80 -0.84
C ASP A 124 -14.04 8.62 -1.80
N LYS A 125 -13.03 9.32 -1.26
CA LYS A 125 -12.00 10.07 -1.99
C LYS A 125 -10.80 9.21 -2.41
N MET A 126 -10.77 7.94 -2.03
CA MET A 126 -9.74 6.98 -2.42
C MET A 126 -10.28 6.00 -3.46
N VAL A 127 -9.40 5.44 -4.29
CA VAL A 127 -9.75 4.36 -5.24
C VAL A 127 -10.35 3.19 -4.49
N ASP A 128 -11.51 2.70 -4.95
CA ASP A 128 -12.13 1.56 -4.29
C ASP A 128 -11.43 0.25 -4.71
N ILE A 129 -10.74 -0.39 -3.77
CA ILE A 129 -10.10 -1.69 -3.95
C ILE A 129 -10.89 -2.84 -3.29
N GLY A 130 -12.12 -2.58 -2.83
CA GLY A 130 -12.99 -3.56 -2.18
C GLY A 130 -12.81 -3.68 -0.66
N ARG A 131 -12.00 -2.81 -0.04
CA ARG A 131 -11.78 -2.70 1.41
C ARG A 131 -11.17 -1.32 1.74
N SER A 132 -11.39 -0.83 2.97
CA SER A 132 -10.70 0.35 3.49
C SER A 132 -9.21 0.10 3.70
N TYR A 133 -8.36 1.03 3.27
CA TYR A 133 -6.91 0.91 3.35
C TYR A 133 -6.25 2.24 3.72
N THR A 134 -5.03 2.14 4.22
CA THR A 134 -4.11 3.25 4.47
C THR A 134 -2.87 3.02 3.61
N LEU A 135 -2.44 4.06 2.90
CA LEU A 135 -1.17 4.08 2.18
C LEU A 135 -0.07 4.58 3.11
N LEU A 136 1.10 3.98 2.98
CA LEU A 136 2.33 4.44 3.62
C LEU A 136 3.33 4.83 2.54
N ASP A 137 3.55 6.14 2.35
CA ASP A 137 4.62 6.65 1.49
C ASP A 137 5.92 6.66 2.30
N THR A 138 6.88 5.83 1.91
CA THR A 138 8.14 5.74 2.65
C THR A 138 9.15 6.77 2.16
N PRO A 139 10.07 7.25 3.01
CA PRO A 139 11.23 8.00 2.56
C PRO A 139 12.01 7.19 1.50
N GLY A 140 12.66 7.87 0.57
CA GLY A 140 13.64 7.22 -0.30
C GLY A 140 14.85 6.81 0.52
N VAL A 141 15.28 5.55 0.41
CA VAL A 141 16.47 5.04 1.12
C VAL A 141 17.67 5.93 0.78
N THR A 142 18.11 6.72 1.75
CA THR A 142 19.37 7.48 1.72
C THR A 142 19.99 7.37 3.12
N ASP A 143 21.29 7.13 3.17
CA ASP A 143 22.04 6.60 4.33
C ASP A 143 22.14 7.54 5.56
N GLY A 144 21.31 8.58 5.67
CA GLY A 144 21.54 9.69 6.60
C GLY A 144 20.87 9.60 7.97
N ASN A 145 19.76 8.86 8.14
CA ASN A 145 18.97 8.90 9.38
C ASN A 145 18.55 7.50 9.86
N ARG A 146 19.23 7.01 10.91
CA ARG A 146 19.03 5.67 11.49
C ARG A 146 17.66 5.49 12.14
N ASP A 147 17.14 6.52 12.81
CA ASP A 147 15.85 6.44 13.50
C ASP A 147 14.69 6.39 12.49
N ALA A 148 14.76 7.21 11.44
CA ALA A 148 13.82 7.13 10.31
C ALA A 148 13.88 5.78 9.60
N ALA A 149 15.07 5.17 9.47
CA ALA A 149 15.22 3.85 8.86
C ALA A 149 14.59 2.73 9.71
N GLU A 150 14.78 2.74 11.03
CA GLU A 150 14.16 1.75 11.93
C GLU A 150 12.63 1.93 12.03
N LEU A 151 12.14 3.18 11.99
CA LEU A 151 10.71 3.46 11.88
C LEU A 151 10.15 2.92 10.56
N ALA A 152 10.82 3.18 9.44
CA ALA A 152 10.38 2.70 8.13
C ALA A 152 10.38 1.17 8.10
N LYS A 153 11.41 0.51 8.64
CA LYS A 153 11.48 -0.94 8.77
C LYS A 153 10.34 -1.50 9.62
N SER A 154 10.03 -0.87 10.75
CA SER A 154 8.95 -1.27 11.64
C SER A 154 7.59 -1.11 10.98
N ALA A 155 7.34 0.02 10.30
CA ALA A 155 6.11 0.26 9.57
C ALA A 155 5.96 -0.70 8.37
N LEU A 156 7.06 -1.05 7.70
CA LEU A 156 7.09 -2.02 6.62
C LEU A 156 6.83 -3.45 7.08
N ALA A 157 7.30 -3.82 8.27
CA ALA A 157 7.00 -5.13 8.85
C ALA A 157 5.49 -5.34 9.07
N LEU A 158 4.75 -4.25 9.28
CA LEU A 158 3.30 -4.26 9.48
C LEU A 158 2.49 -4.19 8.19
N ALA A 159 3.12 -3.86 7.06
CA ALA A 159 2.43 -3.72 5.78
C ALA A 159 2.32 -5.08 5.07
N PRO A 160 1.13 -5.72 5.02
CA PRO A 160 0.94 -6.98 4.29
C PRO A 160 1.11 -6.81 2.78
N ILE A 161 0.92 -5.60 2.25
CA ILE A 161 1.17 -5.27 0.85
C ILE A 161 2.30 -4.26 0.74
N LYS A 162 3.30 -4.56 -0.10
CA LYS A 162 4.42 -3.69 -0.44
C LYS A 162 4.44 -3.45 -1.95
N LEU A 163 4.30 -2.20 -2.36
CA LEU A 163 4.35 -1.76 -3.75
C LEU A 163 5.73 -1.17 -4.04
N LEU A 164 6.57 -1.95 -4.72
CA LEU A 164 7.91 -1.53 -5.12
C LEU A 164 7.86 -0.68 -6.38
N VAL A 165 8.33 0.56 -6.28
CA VAL A 165 8.42 1.52 -7.38
C VAL A 165 9.85 1.58 -7.89
N ILE A 166 10.02 1.22 -9.17
CA ILE A 166 11.29 1.24 -9.90
C ILE A 166 11.03 2.00 -11.20
N ALA A 167 11.58 3.21 -11.29
CA ALA A 167 11.70 3.95 -12.54
C ALA A 167 12.88 3.39 -13.36
N ARG A 168 12.73 3.42 -14.68
CA ARG A 168 13.77 3.04 -15.64
C ARG A 168 14.54 4.28 -16.12
#